data_AF-A0A0B7B1U9-F1
#
_entry.id   AF-A0A0B7B1U9-F1
#
_cell.length_a   1.000
_cell.length_b   1.000
_cell.length_c   1.000
_cell.angle_alpha   90.00
_cell.angle_beta   90.00
_cell.angle_gamma   90.00
#
_symmetry.space_group_name_H-M   'P 1'
#
loop_
_entity.id
_entity.type
_entity.pdbx_description
1 polymer ?
#
loop_
_entity_poly.entity_id
_entity_poly.type
_entity_poly.pdbx_seq_one_letter_code
_entity_poly.pdbx_strand_id
1 'polypeptide(L)'
;EDLCDSQDLSRRIIKALNSGLAESLKALMLTQESYVLKAWSLIVLVTGQGLHKGSTINLLLEIAEIGFKGSHAGRHNAFIAWRSLIDNFTFDKARLLDAKQIELLLMVLTIDNAKVEHVAIQKLHTWWHLCSCIGTKLAVNFEMIVHPLLQFCVGNGKLNNASDMGQSSKLALKTSVINTS
;
A
#
# COMPACT_ATOMS: atom_id res chain seq x y z
N GLU A 1 4.93 -25.76 19.56
CA GLU A 1 5.91 -24.71 19.91
C GLU A 1 5.99 -23.57 18.88
N ASP A 2 5.84 -23.83 17.58
CA ASP A 2 6.07 -22.84 16.49
C ASP A 2 5.23 -21.54 16.50
N LEU A 3 4.00 -21.57 17.03
CA LEU A 3 3.13 -20.38 17.10
C LEU A 3 3.63 -19.32 18.09
N CYS A 4 4.34 -19.73 19.14
CA CYS A 4 4.88 -18.83 20.15
C CYS A 4 6.09 -18.05 19.58
N ASP A 5 6.97 -18.75 18.86
CA ASP A 5 8.14 -18.16 18.19
C ASP A 5 7.76 -17.13 17.11
N SER A 6 6.68 -17.39 16.35
CA SER A 6 6.17 -16.45 15.34
C SER A 6 5.64 -15.15 15.95
N GLN A 7 4.89 -15.24 17.06
CA GLN A 7 4.37 -14.07 17.77
C GLN A 7 5.47 -13.27 18.47
N ASP A 8 6.48 -13.95 19.02
CA ASP A 8 7.64 -13.32 19.63
C ASP A 8 8.51 -12.59 18.59
N LEU A 9 8.69 -13.18 17.41
CA LEU A 9 9.38 -12.55 16.30
C LEU A 9 8.66 -11.28 15.82
N SER A 10 7.33 -11.35 15.64
CA SER A 10 6.50 -10.18 15.29
C SER A 10 6.69 -9.04 16.30
N ARG A 11 6.60 -9.32 17.61
CA ARG A 11 6.80 -8.31 18.66
C ARG A 11 8.21 -7.70 18.64
N ARG A 12 9.26 -8.51 18.40
CA ARG A 12 10.64 -8.02 18.31
C ARG A 12 10.84 -7.09 17.10
N ILE A 13 10.27 -7.44 15.94
CA ILE A 13 10.34 -6.60 14.74
C ILE A 13 9.59 -5.29 14.95
N ILE A 14 8.38 -5.33 15.52
CA ILE A 14 7.63 -4.11 15.85
C ILE A 14 8.44 -3.21 16.80
N LYS A 15 9.05 -3.80 17.83
CA LYS A 15 9.93 -3.05 18.74
C LYS A 15 11.11 -2.41 18.01
N ALA A 16 11.77 -3.16 17.13
CA ALA A 16 12.90 -2.68 16.33
C ALA A 16 12.52 -1.53 15.37
N LEU A 17 11.36 -1.64 14.71
CA LEU A 17 10.80 -0.59 13.85
C LEU A 17 10.64 0.72 14.63
N ASN A 18 10.00 0.64 15.80
CA ASN A 18 9.76 1.81 16.64
C ASN A 18 11.03 2.36 17.29
N SER A 19 12.10 1.56 17.43
CA SER A 19 13.36 1.99 18.05
C SER A 19 14.41 2.55 17.08
N GLY A 20 14.10 2.66 15.78
CA GLY A 20 14.98 3.29 14.78
C GLY A 20 15.28 2.48 13.53
N LEU A 21 14.80 1.24 13.42
CA LEU A 21 14.92 0.48 12.17
C LEU A 21 14.17 1.18 11.03
N ALA A 22 13.01 1.79 11.31
CA ALA A 22 12.26 2.53 10.30
C ALA A 22 13.09 3.68 9.68
N GLU A 23 13.73 4.50 10.50
CA GLU A 23 14.59 5.59 10.02
C GLU A 23 15.81 5.09 9.26
N SER A 24 16.40 3.98 9.70
CA SER A 24 17.50 3.33 8.98
C SER A 24 17.06 2.87 7.59
N LEU A 25 15.87 2.27 7.48
CA LEU A 25 15.30 1.84 6.20
C LEU A 25 15.01 3.05 5.29
N LYS A 26 14.46 4.15 5.83
CA LYS A 26 14.25 5.39 5.06
C LYS A 26 15.57 5.96 4.52
N ALA A 27 16.63 5.99 5.33
CA ALA A 27 17.94 6.46 4.86
C ALA A 27 18.50 5.55 3.75
N LEU A 28 18.35 4.23 3.89
CA LEU A 28 18.78 3.26 2.89
C LEU A 28 17.97 3.33 1.58
N MET A 29 16.75 3.88 1.57
CA MET A 29 16.00 4.11 0.34
C MET A 29 16.79 4.97 -0.66
N LEU A 30 17.68 5.85 -0.21
CA LEU A 30 18.46 6.70 -1.12
C LEU A 30 19.48 5.93 -1.97
N THR A 31 19.91 4.74 -1.51
CA THR A 31 20.98 3.97 -2.16
C THR A 31 20.55 2.57 -2.58
N GLN A 32 19.56 1.99 -1.89
CA GLN A 32 19.18 0.57 -2.01
C GLN A 32 17.66 0.36 -2.03
N GLU A 33 16.91 1.21 -2.76
CA GLU A 33 15.43 1.16 -2.87
C GLU A 33 14.87 -0.27 -3.01
N SER A 34 15.46 -1.07 -3.90
CA SER A 34 14.98 -2.44 -4.21
C SER A 34 15.10 -3.40 -3.02
N TYR A 35 16.18 -3.32 -2.25
CA TYR A 35 16.39 -4.19 -1.08
C TYR A 35 15.53 -3.76 0.09
N VAL A 36 15.39 -2.43 0.29
CA VAL A 36 14.54 -1.90 1.35
C VAL A 36 13.08 -2.29 1.13
N LEU A 37 12.57 -2.19 -0.10
CA LEU A 37 11.18 -2.58 -0.41
C LEU A 37 10.94 -4.10 -0.28
N LYS A 38 11.94 -4.95 -0.56
CA LYS A 38 11.86 -6.38 -0.25
C LYS A 38 11.84 -6.64 1.26
N ALA A 39 12.71 -5.97 2.01
CA ALA A 39 12.72 -6.06 3.47
C ALA A 39 11.39 -5.58 4.06
N TRP A 40 10.84 -4.50 3.51
CA TRP A 40 9.53 -3.98 3.86
C TRP A 40 8.43 -5.04 3.70
N SER A 41 8.39 -5.76 2.56
CA SER A 41 7.45 -6.86 2.34
C SER A 41 7.57 -7.96 3.39
N LEU A 42 8.80 -8.35 3.72
CA LEU A 42 9.05 -9.37 4.74
C LEU A 42 8.62 -8.90 6.13
N ILE A 43 8.88 -7.64 6.47
CA ILE A 43 8.44 -7.04 7.72
C ILE A 43 6.91 -7.08 7.83
N VAL A 44 6.19 -6.66 6.78
CA VAL A 44 4.73 -6.71 6.75
C VAL A 44 4.22 -8.14 6.89
N LEU A 45 4.84 -9.10 6.21
CA LEU A 45 4.47 -10.51 6.29
C LEU A 45 4.65 -11.08 7.72
N VAL A 46 5.81 -10.86 8.33
CA VAL A 46 6.14 -11.42 9.65
C VAL A 46 5.37 -10.74 10.77
N THR A 47 5.13 -9.43 10.66
CA THR A 47 4.36 -8.70 11.68
C THR A 47 2.88 -9.11 11.70
N GLY A 48 2.33 -9.53 10.55
CA GLY A 48 0.98 -10.06 10.47
C GLY A 48 -0.05 -9.06 10.99
N GLN A 49 -1.06 -9.55 11.69
CA GLN A 49 -2.09 -8.69 12.32
C GLN A 49 -1.55 -7.75 13.41
N GLY A 50 -0.33 -7.99 13.91
CA GLY A 50 0.34 -7.09 14.86
C GLY A 50 0.61 -5.71 14.28
N LEU A 51 0.71 -5.61 12.95
CA LEU A 51 0.86 -4.34 12.24
C LEU A 51 -0.41 -3.49 12.30
N HIS A 52 -1.57 -4.12 12.46
CA HIS A 52 -2.86 -3.42 12.41
C HIS A 52 -3.22 -2.64 13.68
N LYS A 53 -2.36 -2.66 14.71
CA LYS A 53 -2.58 -1.97 15.98
C LYS A 53 -1.42 -0.99 16.23
N GLY A 54 -1.67 0.30 16.06
CA GLY A 54 -0.75 1.38 16.47
C GLY A 54 -0.06 2.11 15.31
N SER A 55 0.92 2.96 15.67
CA SER A 55 1.63 3.86 14.76
C SER A 55 2.65 3.17 13.83
N THR A 56 2.92 1.88 14.02
CA THR A 56 3.97 1.16 13.28
C THR A 56 3.66 1.04 11.79
N ILE A 57 2.39 0.86 11.41
CA ILE A 57 2.00 0.89 10.00
C ILE A 57 2.24 2.28 9.39
N ASN A 58 2.08 3.38 10.13
CA ASN A 58 2.42 4.72 9.60
C ASN A 58 3.91 4.83 9.25
N LEU A 59 4.80 4.26 10.07
CA LEU A 59 6.23 4.22 9.76
C LEU A 59 6.51 3.44 8.46
N LEU A 60 5.80 2.33 8.25
CA LEU A 60 5.90 1.56 7.01
C LEU A 60 5.31 2.30 5.81
N LEU A 61 4.21 3.01 6.00
CA LEU A 61 3.60 3.84 4.96
C LEU A 61 4.58 4.94 4.53
N GLU A 62 5.23 5.63 5.46
CA GLU A 62 6.23 6.66 5.14
C GLU A 62 7.39 6.10 4.29
N ILE A 63 7.86 4.88 4.57
CA ILE A 63 8.88 4.20 3.74
C ILE A 63 8.34 3.91 2.34
N ALA A 64 7.12 3.38 2.24
CA ALA A 64 6.48 3.10 0.95
C ALA A 64 6.27 4.40 0.14
N GLU A 65 5.95 5.51 0.81
CA GLU A 65 5.81 6.84 0.20
C GLU A 65 7.08 7.27 -0.52
N ILE A 66 8.24 7.07 0.11
CA ILE A 66 9.55 7.33 -0.49
C ILE A 66 9.72 6.47 -1.76
N GLY A 67 9.33 5.18 -1.70
CA GLY A 67 9.40 4.28 -2.84
C GLY A 67 8.51 4.70 -4.01
N PHE A 68 7.29 5.18 -3.72
CA PHE A 68 6.37 5.68 -4.75
C PHE A 68 6.80 7.04 -5.34
N LYS A 69 7.53 7.86 -4.58
CA LYS A 69 8.10 9.13 -5.03
C LYS A 69 9.45 8.98 -5.73
N GLY A 70 10.12 7.85 -5.56
CA GLY A 70 11.45 7.58 -6.07
C GLY A 70 11.50 7.27 -7.58
N SER A 71 12.49 6.47 -7.96
CA SER A 71 12.75 6.10 -9.34
C SER A 71 11.61 5.27 -9.96
N HIS A 72 11.62 5.06 -11.28
CA HIS A 72 10.68 4.11 -11.92
C HIS A 72 10.82 2.69 -11.35
N ALA A 73 12.06 2.27 -11.06
CA ALA A 73 12.34 0.98 -10.41
C ALA A 73 11.83 0.94 -8.95
N GLY A 74 11.99 2.05 -8.21
CA GLY A 74 11.44 2.23 -6.87
C GLY A 74 9.91 2.08 -6.86
N ARG A 75 9.21 2.79 -7.76
CA ARG A 75 7.75 2.67 -7.94
C ARG A 75 7.31 1.25 -8.30
N HIS A 76 8.00 0.62 -9.24
CA HIS A 76 7.73 -0.76 -9.64
C HIS A 76 7.79 -1.70 -8.43
N ASN A 77 8.86 -1.61 -7.63
CA ASN A 77 9.04 -2.44 -6.45
C ASN A 77 8.08 -2.07 -5.31
N ALA A 78 7.70 -0.80 -5.20
CA ALA A 78 6.74 -0.34 -4.20
C ALA A 78 5.35 -0.94 -4.46
N PHE A 79 4.92 -1.02 -5.73
CA PHE A 79 3.67 -1.71 -6.08
C PHE A 79 3.70 -3.20 -5.75
N ILE A 80 4.83 -3.87 -6.00
CA ILE A 80 5.00 -5.28 -5.62
C ILE A 80 4.92 -5.41 -4.10
N ALA A 81 5.64 -4.57 -3.37
CA ALA A 81 5.66 -4.61 -1.92
C ALA A 81 4.27 -4.37 -1.33
N TRP A 82 3.51 -3.42 -1.89
CA TRP A 82 2.15 -3.11 -1.48
C TRP A 82 1.19 -4.31 -1.52
N ARG A 83 1.43 -5.31 -2.38
CA ARG A 83 0.64 -6.56 -2.37
C ARG A 83 0.77 -7.32 -1.06
N SER A 84 1.97 -7.33 -0.46
CA SER A 84 2.17 -7.94 0.85
C SER A 84 1.35 -7.25 1.94
N LEU A 85 1.08 -5.94 1.81
CA LEU A 85 0.19 -5.22 2.72
C LEU A 85 -1.27 -5.54 2.47
N ILE A 86 -1.70 -5.66 1.21
CA ILE A 86 -3.04 -6.16 0.87
C ILE A 86 -3.24 -7.55 1.49
N ASP A 87 -2.29 -8.46 1.29
CA ASP A 87 -2.31 -9.81 1.86
C ASP A 87 -2.39 -9.78 3.39
N ASN A 88 -1.65 -8.87 4.03
CA ASN A 88 -1.68 -8.67 5.47
C ASN A 88 -3.10 -8.31 5.97
N PHE A 89 -3.82 -7.43 5.27
CA PHE A 89 -5.20 -7.12 5.59
C PHE A 89 -6.18 -8.28 5.33
N THR A 90 -5.85 -9.22 4.44
CA THR A 90 -6.71 -10.40 4.20
C THR A 90 -6.75 -11.39 5.37
N PHE A 91 -5.76 -11.35 6.29
CA PHE A 91 -5.77 -12.18 7.50
C PHE A 91 -6.97 -11.88 8.41
N ASP A 92 -7.60 -10.71 8.28
CA ASP A 92 -8.85 -10.35 8.93
C ASP A 92 -9.80 -9.77 7.88
N LYS A 93 -10.55 -10.65 7.21
CA LYS A 93 -11.46 -10.24 6.12
C LYS A 93 -12.50 -9.22 6.55
N ALA A 94 -12.91 -9.18 7.81
CA ALA A 94 -13.83 -8.17 8.31
C ALA A 94 -13.18 -6.77 8.30
N ARG A 95 -11.88 -6.72 8.61
CA ARG A 95 -11.07 -5.49 8.59
C ARG A 95 -10.70 -5.03 7.18
N LEU A 96 -10.40 -5.94 6.25
CA LEU A 96 -10.17 -5.56 4.84
C LEU A 96 -11.37 -4.80 4.24
N LEU A 97 -12.57 -5.15 4.68
CA LEU A 97 -13.82 -4.60 4.18
C LEU A 97 -14.26 -3.32 4.90
N ASP A 98 -13.49 -2.86 5.89
CA ASP A 98 -13.69 -1.56 6.49
C ASP A 98 -13.34 -0.46 5.47
N ALA A 99 -14.24 0.51 5.31
CA ALA A 99 -14.11 1.53 4.27
C ALA A 99 -12.79 2.28 4.36
N LYS A 100 -12.30 2.56 5.58
CA LYS A 100 -11.02 3.23 5.81
C LYS A 100 -9.82 2.43 5.32
N GLN A 101 -9.86 1.11 5.46
CA GLN A 101 -8.77 0.24 4.99
C GLN A 101 -8.79 0.13 3.47
N ILE A 102 -9.97 0.06 2.86
CA ILE A 102 -10.09 0.08 1.40
C ILE A 102 -9.58 1.41 0.84
N GLU A 103 -9.98 2.55 1.41
CA GLU A 103 -9.48 3.87 1.00
C GLU A 103 -7.95 3.96 1.13
N LEU A 104 -7.39 3.45 2.23
CA LEU A 104 -5.94 3.40 2.43
C LEU A 104 -5.24 2.61 1.33
N LEU A 105 -5.74 1.42 1.01
CA LEU A 105 -5.17 0.56 -0.03
C LEU A 105 -5.32 1.14 -1.44
N LEU A 106 -6.44 1.82 -1.70
CA LEU A 106 -6.71 2.48 -2.98
C LEU A 106 -5.89 3.75 -3.18
N MET A 107 -5.44 4.43 -2.12
CA MET A 107 -4.82 5.75 -2.27
C MET A 107 -3.59 5.73 -3.19
N VAL A 108 -2.77 4.68 -3.16
CA VAL A 108 -1.59 4.56 -4.02
C VAL A 108 -1.93 4.09 -5.44
N LEU A 109 -3.10 3.48 -5.61
CA LEU A 109 -3.62 2.96 -6.88
C LEU A 109 -4.38 4.04 -7.66
N THR A 110 -4.99 5.02 -7.00
CA THR A 110 -5.70 6.11 -7.70
C THR A 110 -4.77 7.23 -8.15
N ILE A 111 -3.55 7.31 -7.61
CA ILE A 111 -2.58 8.36 -7.98
C ILE A 111 -2.01 8.12 -9.38
N ASP A 112 -1.91 9.19 -10.17
CA ASP A 112 -1.26 9.19 -11.48
C ASP A 112 0.29 9.20 -11.35
N ASN A 113 0.86 8.02 -11.08
CA ASN A 113 2.29 7.81 -10.90
C ASN A 113 2.89 6.77 -11.87
N ALA A 114 2.06 6.17 -12.73
CA ALA A 114 2.43 5.04 -13.58
C ALA A 114 2.60 5.44 -15.05
N LYS A 115 3.56 6.33 -15.31
CA LYS A 115 3.81 6.94 -16.64
C LYS A 115 4.66 6.09 -17.59
N VAL A 116 5.09 4.92 -17.15
CA VAL A 116 5.89 3.96 -17.92
C VAL A 116 5.25 2.59 -17.83
N GLU A 117 5.29 1.86 -18.95
CA GLU A 117 4.56 0.59 -19.13
C GLU A 117 4.82 -0.42 -18.00
N HIS A 118 6.08 -0.69 -17.67
CA HIS A 118 6.41 -1.66 -16.62
C HIS A 118 5.87 -1.27 -15.23
N VAL A 119 5.78 0.03 -14.90
CA VAL A 119 5.16 0.50 -13.65
C VAL A 119 3.64 0.39 -13.73
N ALA A 120 3.05 0.71 -14.89
CA ALA A 120 1.61 0.57 -15.13
C ALA A 120 1.15 -0.89 -15.01
N ILE A 121 1.92 -1.85 -15.53
CA ILE A 121 1.68 -3.28 -15.37
C ILE A 121 1.69 -3.67 -13.89
N GLN A 122 2.68 -3.22 -13.10
CA GLN A 122 2.71 -3.56 -11.68
C GLN A 122 1.55 -2.94 -10.90
N LYS A 123 1.19 -1.69 -11.22
CA LYS A 123 0.02 -1.03 -10.66
C LYS A 123 -1.26 -1.81 -10.95
N LEU A 124 -1.46 -2.22 -12.20
CA LEU A 124 -2.59 -3.04 -12.62
C LEU A 124 -2.64 -4.36 -11.86
N HIS A 125 -1.53 -5.09 -11.79
CA HIS A 125 -1.46 -6.34 -11.04
C HIS A 125 -1.78 -6.15 -9.55
N THR A 126 -1.28 -5.09 -8.92
CA THR A 126 -1.57 -4.78 -7.51
C THR A 126 -3.04 -4.41 -7.31
N TRP A 127 -3.65 -3.67 -8.24
CA TRP A 127 -5.07 -3.34 -8.19
C TRP A 127 -5.96 -4.57 -8.39
N TRP A 128 -5.63 -5.41 -9.38
CA TRP A 128 -6.36 -6.66 -9.63
C TRP A 128 -6.23 -7.63 -8.45
N HIS A 129 -5.08 -7.66 -7.80
CA HIS A 129 -4.86 -8.43 -6.57
C HIS A 129 -5.83 -7.98 -5.46
N LEU A 130 -5.97 -6.66 -5.23
CA LEU A 130 -6.96 -6.11 -4.29
C LEU A 130 -8.38 -6.56 -4.62
N CYS A 131 -8.79 -6.47 -5.89
CA CYS A 131 -10.11 -6.93 -6.34
C CYS A 131 -10.33 -8.41 -6.03
N SER A 132 -9.31 -9.24 -6.27
CA SER A 132 -9.35 -10.68 -6.03
C SER A 132 -9.47 -11.00 -4.52
N CYS A 133 -8.79 -10.24 -3.66
CA CYS A 133 -8.87 -10.39 -2.21
C CYS A 133 -10.25 -10.01 -1.64
N ILE A 134 -10.93 -9.03 -2.22
CA ILE A 134 -12.27 -8.58 -1.80
C ILE A 134 -13.35 -9.58 -2.25
N GLY A 135 -13.18 -10.20 -3.42
CA GLY A 135 -14.05 -11.27 -3.91
C GLY A 135 -15.50 -10.82 -4.13
N THR A 136 -16.46 -11.54 -3.55
CA THR A 136 -17.90 -11.34 -3.82
C THR A 136 -18.44 -9.97 -3.41
N LYS A 137 -17.75 -9.27 -2.50
CA LYS A 137 -18.12 -7.91 -2.07
C LYS A 137 -17.63 -6.82 -3.00
N LEU A 138 -16.93 -7.17 -4.08
CA LEU A 138 -16.46 -6.22 -5.09
C LEU A 138 -17.64 -5.54 -5.79
N ALA A 139 -18.75 -6.25 -6.01
CA ALA A 139 -19.95 -5.69 -6.63
C ALA A 139 -20.54 -4.52 -5.83
N VAL A 140 -20.51 -4.61 -4.50
CA VAL A 140 -20.98 -3.54 -3.60
C VAL A 140 -20.03 -2.33 -3.60
N ASN A 141 -18.75 -2.57 -3.87
CA ASN A 141 -17.70 -1.55 -3.90
C ASN A 141 -17.28 -1.17 -5.33
N PHE A 142 -18.13 -1.45 -6.32
CA PHE A 142 -17.78 -1.34 -7.74
C PHE A 142 -17.33 0.08 -8.10
N GLU A 143 -18.12 1.09 -7.74
CA GLU A 143 -17.82 2.50 -8.04
C GLU A 143 -16.52 2.98 -7.37
N MET A 144 -16.20 2.43 -6.21
CA MET A 144 -15.00 2.83 -5.48
C MET A 144 -13.73 2.14 -6.02
N ILE A 145 -13.83 0.88 -6.47
CA ILE A 145 -12.66 0.04 -6.76
C ILE A 145 -12.52 -0.26 -8.25
N VAL A 146 -13.62 -0.68 -8.88
CA VAL A 146 -13.61 -1.18 -10.26
C VAL A 146 -13.73 -0.02 -11.25
N HIS A 147 -14.55 0.99 -10.96
CA HIS A 147 -14.67 2.16 -11.83
C HIS A 147 -13.32 2.85 -12.07
N PRO A 148 -12.50 3.18 -11.04
CA PRO A 148 -11.22 3.85 -11.28
C PRO A 148 -10.17 2.92 -11.91
N LEU A 149 -10.28 1.60 -11.69
CA LEU A 149 -9.47 0.60 -12.40
C LEU A 149 -9.78 0.61 -13.90
N LEU A 150 -11.05 0.63 -14.28
CA LEU A 150 -11.45 0.69 -15.69
C LEU A 150 -11.02 2.01 -16.33
N GLN A 151 -11.15 3.13 -15.61
CA GLN A 151 -10.61 4.41 -16.05
C GLN A 151 -9.09 4.34 -16.25
N PHE A 152 -8.35 3.66 -15.39
CA PHE A 152 -6.91 3.48 -15.56
C PHE A 152 -6.57 2.60 -16.78
N CYS A 153 -7.32 1.51 -17.02
CA CYS A 153 -7.04 0.58 -18.12
C CYS A 153 -7.44 1.11 -19.51
N VAL A 154 -8.57 1.83 -19.59
CA VAL A 154 -9.22 2.19 -20.87
C VAL A 154 -9.28 3.71 -21.06
N GLY A 155 -9.15 4.49 -19.98
CA GLY A 155 -9.36 5.93 -20.00
C GLY A 155 -8.16 6.70 -20.53
N ASN A 156 -8.27 7.11 -21.79
CA ASN A 156 -7.68 8.37 -22.28
C ASN A 156 -8.69 9.19 -23.08
N GLY A 157 -9.97 9.17 -22.68
CA GLY A 157 -11.00 10.05 -23.22
C GLY A 157 -11.52 10.96 -22.12
N LYS A 158 -11.12 12.23 -22.14
CA LYS A 158 -11.93 13.30 -21.54
C LYS A 158 -13.33 13.22 -22.17
N LEU A 159 -14.27 12.55 -21.51
CA LEU A 159 -15.67 12.88 -21.71
C LEU A 159 -15.84 14.23 -21.01
N ASN A 160 -15.84 15.30 -21.81
CA ASN A 160 -16.08 16.66 -21.39
C ASN A 160 -17.36 16.73 -20.54
N ASN A 161 -17.20 16.72 -19.22
CA ASN A 161 -18.06 17.49 -18.34
C ASN A 161 -17.14 18.50 -17.67
N ALA A 162 -17.36 19.76 -18.03
CA ALA A 162 -16.64 20.91 -17.53
C ALA A 162 -16.65 20.94 -16.00
N SER A 163 -15.48 20.77 -15.40
CA SER A 163 -15.03 21.52 -14.22
C SER A 163 -13.56 21.15 -13.99
N ASP A 164 -12.73 21.97 -14.62
CA ASP A 164 -11.33 22.11 -14.29
C ASP A 164 -11.17 22.42 -12.78
N MET A 165 -10.44 21.57 -12.08
CA MET A 165 -9.52 22.08 -11.06
C MET A 165 -8.37 21.09 -10.92
N GLY A 166 -7.25 21.46 -11.52
CA GLY A 166 -5.98 20.80 -11.32
C GLY A 166 -5.70 20.57 -9.84
N GLN A 167 -5.49 19.31 -9.48
CA GLN A 167 -4.73 18.97 -8.29
C GLN A 167 -3.46 18.27 -8.76
N SER A 168 -2.36 19.00 -8.63
CA SER A 168 -1.04 18.41 -8.51
C SER A 168 -1.12 17.35 -7.43
N SER A 169 -1.15 16.07 -7.83
CA SER A 169 -1.33 14.93 -6.93
C SER A 169 -0.05 14.73 -6.12
N LYS A 170 0.11 15.55 -5.08
CA LYS A 170 1.05 15.28 -4.00
C LYS A 170 0.63 13.95 -3.39
N LEU A 171 1.40 12.90 -3.66
CA LEU A 171 1.38 11.65 -2.91
C LEU A 171 1.78 12.03 -1.48
N ALA A 172 0.80 12.31 -0.62
CA ALA A 172 0.96 12.41 0.81
C ALA A 172 0.05 11.32 1.34
N LEU A 173 0.63 10.25 1.87
CA LEU A 173 -0.16 9.23 2.56
C LEU A 173 -0.71 9.95 3.79
N LYS A 174 -1.94 10.49 3.70
CA LYS A 174 -2.53 11.31 4.76
C LYS A 174 -2.48 10.52 6.06
N THR A 175 -1.65 10.98 6.98
CA THR A 175 -1.30 10.34 8.26
C THR A 175 -2.44 10.38 9.29
N SER A 176 -3.68 10.50 8.85
CA SER A 176 -4.83 10.79 9.70
C SER A 176 -5.79 9.62 9.84
N VAL A 177 -5.34 8.36 9.90
CA VAL A 177 -6.30 7.26 10.13
C VAL A 177 -5.72 6.06 10.90
N ILE A 178 -5.20 6.26 12.11
CA ILE A 178 -5.08 5.15 13.11
C ILE A 178 -5.20 5.61 14.57
N ASN A 179 -5.51 6.89 14.82
CA ASN A 179 -5.84 7.33 16.17
C ASN A 179 -7.35 7.41 16.32
N THR A 180 -7.99 6.28 16.61
CA THR A 180 -9.17 6.26 17.46
C THR A 180 -9.16 4.96 18.24
N SER A 181 -9.27 5.14 19.56
CA SER A 181 -9.41 4.19 20.66
C SER A 181 -10.23 2.93 20.38
#